data_AF-A0A9P1EXK4-F1
#
_entry.id   AF-A0A9P1EXK4-F1
#
_cell.length_a   1.000
_cell.length_b   1.000
_cell.length_c   1.000
_cell.angle_alpha   90.00
_cell.angle_beta   90.00
_cell.angle_gamma   90.00
#
_symmetry.space_group_name_H-M   'P 1'
#
loop_
_entity.id
_entity.type
_entity.pdbx_description
1 polymer ?
#
loop_
_entity_poly.entity_id
_entity_poly.type
_entity_poly.pdbx_seq_one_letter_code
_entity_poly.pdbx_strand_id
1 'polypeptide(L)'
;MTLFRDGPGRGQDFQWRAGWGVLKANIMFVYNKMEEETAGLPFLVLIIEDCFIELCDENKIGKDFTFEIKFKSTGRSFIFGAENFKSLGRWVSLLTISPIDYIQLSKQSENTRIDPFSGQRFVKYRQRKMPAYHSKFDTEIKVLPLGNTNMGKLPLRTNFKGPAPHTSQDDIIDEALAYFKPNIFFREFEIKGAADRTMMYLIFYITECLRKLQKSPNKIAGQKDLAALALSHLLPIPGENGFPLNSMFKAPQSKADEDELRAYLQQARQELGARLCEVAFPEPQERPSKWWLCFARRRFMDKGLVGQGVVL
;
A
#
# COMPACT_ATOMS: atom_id res chain seq x y z
N MET A 1 -23.49 16.02 -9.80
CA MET A 1 -24.45 15.96 -8.68
C MET A 1 -24.15 14.74 -7.85
N THR A 2 -24.04 14.92 -6.54
CA THR A 2 -23.98 13.83 -5.56
C THR A 2 -24.64 14.39 -4.30
N LEU A 3 -25.88 13.95 -4.05
CA LEU A 3 -26.76 14.41 -2.96
C LEU A 3 -26.50 13.68 -1.64
N PHE A 4 -26.76 14.31 -0.50
CA PHE A 4 -26.45 13.76 0.83
C PHE A 4 -27.69 13.23 1.58
N ARG A 5 -27.54 12.12 2.32
CA ARG A 5 -28.50 11.58 3.30
C ARG A 5 -27.74 11.21 4.58
N ASP A 6 -28.19 11.63 5.76
CA ASP A 6 -27.76 11.03 7.03
C ASP A 6 -28.97 10.71 7.90
N GLY A 7 -28.90 9.57 8.60
CA GLY A 7 -29.62 9.34 9.84
C GLY A 7 -30.93 8.53 9.81
N PRO A 8 -31.11 7.57 10.75
CA PRO A 8 -32.38 6.94 11.05
C PRO A 8 -33.20 7.85 11.99
N GLY A 9 -34.30 8.41 11.51
CA GLY A 9 -35.22 9.19 12.32
C GLY A 9 -36.64 9.05 11.77
N ARG A 10 -37.56 8.54 12.59
CA ARG A 10 -38.99 8.57 12.26
C ARG A 10 -39.44 10.03 12.24
N GLY A 11 -39.88 10.53 11.08
CA GLY A 11 -40.78 11.68 11.00
C GLY A 11 -40.20 13.07 10.69
N GLN A 12 -39.14 13.20 9.89
CA GLN A 12 -38.81 14.49 9.25
C GLN A 12 -38.85 14.37 7.72
N ASP A 13 -39.51 15.33 7.08
CA ASP A 13 -39.69 15.39 5.63
C ASP A 13 -38.35 15.45 4.88
N PHE A 14 -38.28 14.64 3.83
CA PHE A 14 -37.09 14.43 3.00
C PHE A 14 -36.79 15.65 2.13
N GLN A 15 -35.58 16.20 2.22
CA GLN A 15 -35.14 17.25 1.30
C GLN A 15 -33.79 16.93 0.66
N TRP A 16 -33.80 16.93 -0.67
CA TRP A 16 -32.62 16.77 -1.51
C TRP A 16 -31.74 18.02 -1.46
N ARG A 17 -30.50 17.89 -1.00
CA ARG A 17 -29.50 18.98 -1.02
C ARG A 17 -28.58 18.87 -2.23
N ALA A 18 -28.54 19.92 -3.05
CA ALA A 18 -27.57 20.01 -4.14
C ALA A 18 -26.13 19.98 -3.59
N GLY A 19 -25.27 19.18 -4.23
CA GLY A 19 -23.90 18.97 -3.77
C GLY A 19 -22.95 18.60 -4.90
N TRP A 20 -21.73 19.10 -4.80
CA TRP A 20 -20.61 18.78 -5.67
C TRP A 20 -19.67 17.81 -4.96
N GLY A 21 -19.66 16.55 -5.41
CA GLY A 21 -18.80 15.51 -4.87
C GLY A 21 -17.42 15.52 -5.52
N VAL A 22 -16.38 15.51 -4.71
CA VAL A 22 -14.98 15.34 -5.12
C VAL A 22 -14.42 14.13 -4.40
N LEU A 23 -14.09 13.08 -5.15
CA LEU A 23 -13.39 11.91 -4.60
C LEU A 23 -11.89 12.13 -4.76
N LYS A 24 -11.18 12.28 -3.63
CA LYS A 24 -9.71 12.28 -3.59
C LYS A 24 -9.25 10.99 -2.92
N ALA A 25 -8.65 10.10 -3.71
CA ALA A 25 -8.33 8.74 -3.30
C ALA A 25 -9.56 7.99 -2.75
N ASN A 26 -9.60 7.69 -1.46
CA ASN A 26 -10.72 7.06 -0.76
C ASN A 26 -11.54 8.03 0.10
N ILE A 27 -11.28 9.34 0.04
CA ILE A 27 -12.04 10.34 0.78
C ILE A 27 -12.94 11.11 -0.19
N MET A 28 -14.23 11.04 0.04
CA MET A 28 -15.24 11.76 -0.71
C MET A 28 -15.64 13.02 0.05
N PHE A 29 -15.37 14.17 -0.55
CA PHE A 29 -15.76 15.49 -0.07
C PHE A 29 -17.00 15.96 -0.81
N VAL A 30 -17.97 16.56 -0.12
CA VAL A 30 -19.15 17.16 -0.77
C VAL A 30 -19.29 18.62 -0.36
N TYR A 31 -19.39 19.48 -1.38
CA TYR A 31 -19.47 20.93 -1.26
C TYR A 31 -20.82 21.46 -1.74
N ASN A 32 -21.23 22.63 -1.24
CA ASN A 32 -22.47 23.28 -1.67
C ASN A 32 -22.36 23.95 -3.06
N LYS A 33 -21.14 24.22 -3.54
CA LYS A 33 -20.85 24.92 -4.80
C LYS A 33 -19.61 24.30 -5.47
N MET A 34 -19.47 24.56 -6.77
CA MET A 34 -18.44 23.99 -7.65
C MET A 34 -17.09 24.74 -7.60
N GLU A 35 -16.99 25.83 -6.84
CA GLU A 35 -15.78 26.69 -6.82
C GLU A 35 -14.56 25.99 -6.21
N GLU A 36 -13.44 26.09 -6.93
CA GLU A 36 -12.15 25.47 -6.68
C GLU A 36 -11.64 25.64 -5.24
N GLU A 37 -11.42 24.50 -4.57
CA GLU A 37 -10.40 24.17 -3.55
C GLU A 37 -9.95 25.18 -2.45
N THR A 38 -10.47 26.41 -2.32
CA THR A 38 -9.86 27.40 -1.40
C THR A 38 -10.79 28.28 -0.55
N ALA A 39 -12.11 28.08 -0.51
CA ALA A 39 -12.93 28.90 0.42
C ALA A 39 -14.08 28.21 1.17
N GLY A 40 -14.57 27.06 0.72
CA GLY A 40 -15.73 26.40 1.35
C GLY A 40 -15.36 25.15 2.14
N LEU A 41 -15.72 25.06 3.42
CA LEU A 41 -15.67 23.80 4.15
C LEU A 41 -16.64 22.79 3.51
N PRO A 42 -16.22 21.53 3.27
CA PRO A 42 -17.12 20.48 2.82
C PRO A 42 -18.19 20.26 3.90
N PHE A 43 -19.45 20.16 3.51
CA PHE A 43 -20.52 19.89 4.46
C PHE A 43 -20.66 18.39 4.75
N LEU A 44 -20.06 17.54 3.91
CA LEU A 44 -19.95 16.10 4.12
C LEU A 44 -18.55 15.62 3.73
N VAL A 45 -17.97 14.78 4.59
CA VAL A 45 -16.75 14.04 4.32
C VAL A 45 -17.00 12.57 4.64
N LEU A 46 -16.82 11.71 3.64
CA LEU A 46 -16.95 10.25 3.78
C LEU A 46 -15.62 9.57 3.49
N ILE A 47 -15.24 8.62 4.35
CA ILE A 47 -14.10 7.74 4.10
C ILE A 47 -14.67 6.47 3.48
N ILE A 48 -14.45 6.27 2.18
CA ILE A 48 -14.94 5.16 1.37
C ILE A 48 -14.07 3.92 1.64
N GLU A 49 -14.27 3.34 2.82
CA GLU A 49 -13.68 2.09 3.25
C GLU A 49 -14.74 1.20 3.88
N ASP A 50 -14.62 -0.11 3.66
CA ASP A 50 -15.54 -1.12 4.21
C ASP A 50 -17.03 -0.80 3.93
N CYS A 51 -17.29 -0.28 2.73
CA CYS A 51 -18.64 0.02 2.26
C CYS A 51 -19.03 -0.84 1.06
N PHE A 52 -20.32 -0.89 0.79
CA PHE A 52 -20.89 -1.46 -0.42
C PHE A 52 -21.73 -0.40 -1.11
N ILE A 53 -21.65 -0.40 -2.44
CA ILE A 53 -22.35 0.53 -3.31
C ILE A 53 -23.51 -0.23 -3.95
N GLU A 54 -24.74 0.25 -3.77
CA GLU A 54 -25.95 -0.35 -4.33
C GLU A 54 -26.71 0.69 -5.16
N LEU A 55 -27.33 0.28 -6.26
CA LEU A 55 -28.28 1.13 -6.98
C LEU A 55 -29.59 1.18 -6.21
N CYS A 56 -30.21 2.36 -6.13
CA CYS A 56 -31.49 2.49 -5.45
C CYS A 56 -32.67 2.19 -6.39
N ASP A 57 -33.81 1.84 -5.81
CA ASP A 57 -35.08 1.75 -6.52
C ASP A 57 -35.66 3.15 -6.73
N GLU A 58 -35.56 3.66 -7.95
CA GLU A 58 -35.95 5.03 -8.33
C GLU A 58 -37.42 5.32 -8.01
N ASN A 59 -38.31 4.31 -8.08
CA ASN A 59 -39.73 4.47 -7.75
C ASN A 59 -39.95 4.70 -6.25
N LYS A 60 -39.12 4.08 -5.40
CA LYS A 60 -39.20 4.26 -3.93
C LYS A 60 -38.53 5.55 -3.48
N ILE A 61 -37.46 5.94 -4.17
CA ILE A 61 -36.67 7.13 -3.84
C ILE A 61 -37.26 8.40 -4.47
N GLY A 62 -38.07 8.27 -5.52
CA GLY A 62 -38.66 9.39 -6.26
C GLY A 62 -37.61 10.22 -7.01
N LYS A 63 -36.48 9.60 -7.38
CA LYS A 63 -35.39 10.27 -8.09
C LYS A 63 -34.55 9.30 -8.90
N ASP A 64 -34.32 9.69 -10.15
CA ASP A 64 -33.53 8.92 -11.11
C ASP A 64 -32.04 8.97 -10.79
N PHE A 65 -31.32 7.96 -11.28
CA PHE A 65 -29.88 7.83 -11.24
C PHE A 65 -29.29 7.83 -9.83
N THR A 66 -29.93 7.10 -8.92
CA THR A 66 -29.58 7.08 -7.49
C THR A 66 -28.78 5.85 -7.08
N PHE A 67 -27.81 6.04 -6.18
CA PHE A 67 -27.01 4.99 -5.57
C PHE A 67 -26.81 5.24 -4.08
N GLU A 68 -26.59 4.17 -3.32
CA GLU A 68 -26.41 4.17 -1.87
C GLU A 68 -25.03 3.64 -1.50
N ILE A 69 -24.33 4.36 -0.63
CA ILE A 69 -23.10 3.91 0.03
C ILE A 69 -23.49 3.42 1.42
N LYS A 70 -23.35 2.11 1.67
CA LYS A 70 -23.64 1.49 2.98
C LYS A 70 -22.34 1.10 3.66
N PHE A 71 -22.08 1.63 4.84
CA PHE A 71 -20.90 1.32 5.64
C PHE A 71 -21.15 0.10 6.52
N LYS A 72 -20.38 -0.98 6.34
CA LYS A 72 -20.54 -2.22 7.12
C LYS A 72 -20.23 -2.02 8.59
N SER A 73 -19.20 -1.23 8.87
CA SER A 73 -18.71 -0.96 10.23
C SER A 73 -19.69 -0.16 11.10
N THR A 74 -20.41 0.79 10.52
CA THR A 74 -21.31 1.70 11.26
C THR A 74 -22.79 1.46 11.01
N GLY A 75 -23.14 0.68 9.97
CA GLY A 75 -24.51 0.52 9.49
C GLY A 75 -25.11 1.78 8.87
N ARG A 76 -24.35 2.89 8.80
CA ARG A 76 -24.81 4.15 8.20
C ARG A 76 -24.88 4.02 6.69
N SER A 77 -25.84 4.70 6.09
CA SER A 77 -25.98 4.75 4.64
C SER A 77 -26.23 6.15 4.12
N PHE A 78 -25.67 6.43 2.95
CA PHE A 78 -25.72 7.73 2.29
C PHE A 78 -26.21 7.51 0.86
N ILE A 79 -27.32 8.14 0.49
CA ILE A 79 -27.91 8.05 -0.85
C ILE A 79 -27.53 9.29 -1.64
N PHE A 80 -27.02 9.07 -2.84
CA PHE A 80 -26.61 10.08 -3.79
C PHE A 80 -27.37 9.93 -5.11
N GLY A 81 -27.75 11.05 -5.72
CA GLY A 81 -28.27 11.09 -7.09
C GLY A 81 -27.28 11.71 -8.05
N ALA A 82 -27.00 11.03 -9.17
CA ALA A 82 -26.19 11.56 -10.26
C ALA A 82 -27.04 12.40 -11.23
N GLU A 83 -26.37 13.18 -12.09
CA GLU A 83 -27.06 14.07 -13.06
C GLU A 83 -27.67 13.32 -14.23
N ASN A 84 -27.12 12.16 -14.54
CA ASN A 84 -27.52 11.31 -15.65
C ASN A 84 -26.90 9.92 -15.48
N PHE A 85 -27.38 8.98 -16.29
CA PHE A 85 -26.90 7.60 -16.29
C PHE A 85 -25.38 7.46 -16.49
N LYS A 86 -24.78 8.29 -17.35
CA LYS A 86 -23.32 8.26 -17.59
C LYS A 86 -22.54 8.68 -16.33
N SER A 87 -23.00 9.72 -15.63
CA SER A 87 -22.43 10.17 -14.37
C SER A 87 -22.64 9.15 -13.25
N LEU A 88 -23.81 8.49 -13.19
CA LEU A 88 -24.05 7.39 -12.25
C LEU A 88 -23.05 6.26 -12.46
N GLY A 89 -22.87 5.79 -13.70
CA GLY A 89 -21.92 4.74 -14.03
C GLY A 89 -20.49 5.10 -13.64
N ARG A 90 -20.08 6.36 -13.84
CA ARG A 90 -18.78 6.87 -13.38
C ARG A 90 -18.65 6.84 -11.87
N TRP A 91 -19.65 7.31 -11.13
CA TRP A 91 -19.62 7.32 -9.66
C TRP A 91 -19.56 5.91 -9.08
N VAL A 92 -20.44 5.02 -9.54
CA VAL A 92 -20.44 3.61 -9.10
C VAL A 92 -19.10 2.96 -9.42
N SER A 93 -18.54 3.21 -10.61
CA SER A 93 -17.21 2.69 -10.98
C SER A 93 -16.11 3.24 -10.05
N LEU A 94 -16.03 4.54 -9.83
CA LEU A 94 -14.99 5.15 -8.98
C LEU A 94 -15.09 4.68 -7.53
N LEU A 95 -16.30 4.60 -6.98
CA LEU A 95 -16.54 4.21 -5.59
C LEU A 95 -16.43 2.71 -5.35
N THR A 96 -16.58 1.88 -6.39
CA THR A 96 -16.31 0.44 -6.33
C THR A 96 -14.85 0.10 -6.58
N ILE A 97 -14.08 0.99 -7.21
CA ILE A 97 -12.62 0.86 -7.46
C ILE A 97 -11.80 1.40 -6.27
N SER A 98 -12.37 2.21 -5.37
CA SER A 98 -11.70 2.59 -4.11
C SER A 98 -11.87 1.45 -3.10
N PRO A 99 -10.87 0.55 -2.99
CA PRO A 99 -9.56 0.91 -2.44
C PRO A 99 -8.33 0.43 -3.26
N ILE A 100 -7.22 1.16 -3.10
CA ILE A 100 -5.82 0.90 -3.53
C ILE A 100 -5.38 1.31 -4.96
N ASP A 101 -6.22 1.24 -5.98
CA ASP A 101 -5.72 1.35 -7.38
C ASP A 101 -5.59 2.78 -7.95
N TYR A 102 -6.23 3.78 -7.33
CA TYR A 102 -6.34 5.14 -7.87
C TYR A 102 -5.05 5.98 -7.82
N ILE A 103 -4.15 5.72 -6.86
CA ILE A 103 -2.91 6.48 -6.69
C ILE A 103 -1.87 6.14 -7.79
N GLN A 104 -1.93 4.94 -8.38
CA GLN A 104 -0.96 4.51 -9.39
C GLN A 104 -1.39 4.81 -10.83
N LEU A 105 -2.69 4.74 -11.14
CA LEU A 105 -3.24 5.13 -12.44
C LEU A 105 -3.05 6.64 -12.73
N SER A 106 -3.03 7.47 -11.68
CA SER A 106 -2.81 8.91 -11.80
C SER A 106 -1.36 9.27 -12.19
N LYS A 107 -0.38 8.37 -11.96
CA LYS A 107 1.04 8.61 -12.30
C LYS A 107 1.48 8.01 -13.64
N GLN A 108 0.70 7.10 -14.24
CA GLN A 108 1.03 6.49 -15.54
C GLN A 108 0.30 7.14 -16.73
N SER A 109 -0.66 8.03 -16.50
CA SER A 109 -1.55 8.56 -17.54
C SER A 109 -1.07 9.82 -18.27
N GLU A 110 0.14 10.32 -18.00
CA GLU A 110 0.77 11.33 -18.88
C GLU A 110 1.35 10.73 -20.18
N ASN A 111 1.32 9.40 -20.36
CA ASN A 111 1.83 8.75 -21.57
C ASN A 111 0.89 7.68 -22.11
N THR A 112 -0.29 8.04 -22.62
CA THR A 112 -0.80 7.37 -23.84
C THR A 112 -1.87 8.18 -24.56
N ARG A 113 -1.66 8.31 -25.87
CA ARG A 113 -2.46 9.04 -26.84
C ARG A 113 -3.88 8.48 -26.96
N ILE A 114 -4.80 9.40 -27.19
CA ILE A 114 -6.22 9.19 -27.51
C ILE A 114 -6.33 8.58 -28.92
N ASP A 115 -7.22 7.60 -29.12
CA ASP A 115 -7.93 7.46 -30.40
C ASP A 115 -9.37 6.92 -30.19
N PRO A 116 -10.38 7.37 -30.95
CA PRO A 116 -11.80 7.16 -30.65
C PRO A 116 -12.47 6.07 -31.50
N PHE A 117 -13.69 5.69 -31.09
CA PHE A 117 -14.68 4.82 -31.74
C PHE A 117 -14.51 3.30 -31.61
N SER A 118 -15.37 2.66 -30.79
CA SER A 118 -16.56 1.96 -31.29
C SER A 118 -17.27 1.13 -30.19
N GLY A 119 -18.59 1.26 -30.16
CA GLY A 119 -19.61 0.24 -29.85
C GLY A 119 -19.36 -0.82 -28.77
N GLN A 120 -20.16 -0.73 -27.69
CA GLN A 120 -20.74 -1.83 -26.91
C GLN A 120 -19.95 -3.16 -26.86
N ARG A 121 -19.25 -3.36 -25.74
CA ARG A 121 -19.00 -4.70 -25.19
C ARG A 121 -19.40 -4.72 -23.73
N PHE A 122 -20.33 -5.59 -23.38
CA PHE A 122 -20.51 -6.06 -22.01
C PHE A 122 -19.20 -6.75 -21.60
N VAL A 123 -18.34 -6.04 -20.87
CA VAL A 123 -17.11 -6.62 -20.33
C VAL A 123 -17.53 -7.51 -19.16
N LYS A 124 -17.56 -8.83 -19.36
CA LYS A 124 -17.42 -9.78 -18.25
C LYS A 124 -16.08 -9.45 -17.58
N TYR A 125 -16.11 -8.70 -16.48
CA TYR A 125 -14.93 -8.46 -15.64
C TYR A 125 -14.54 -9.77 -14.97
N ARG A 126 -13.78 -10.58 -15.70
CA ARG A 126 -12.91 -11.60 -15.12
C ARG A 126 -12.03 -10.83 -14.14
N GLN A 127 -12.14 -11.11 -12.84
CA GLN A 127 -11.24 -10.55 -11.81
C GLN A 127 -9.80 -10.74 -12.30
N ARG A 128 -9.20 -9.70 -12.88
CA ARG A 128 -7.78 -9.70 -13.19
C ARG A 128 -7.11 -9.52 -11.84
N LYS A 129 -6.58 -10.63 -11.30
CA LYS A 129 -5.62 -10.65 -10.19
C LYS A 129 -4.60 -9.55 -10.52
N MET A 130 -4.54 -8.46 -9.76
CA MET A 130 -3.48 -7.47 -9.98
C MET A 130 -2.14 -8.18 -9.81
N PRO A 131 -1.17 -7.95 -10.72
CA PRO A 131 0.15 -8.49 -10.53
C PRO A 131 0.79 -7.82 -9.32
N ALA A 132 1.58 -8.57 -8.57
CA ALA A 132 2.39 -7.97 -7.52
C ALA A 132 3.41 -6.99 -8.13
N TYR A 133 3.90 -6.04 -7.33
CA TYR A 133 4.92 -5.09 -7.77
C TYR A 133 6.26 -5.78 -7.68
N HIS A 134 6.89 -5.96 -8.84
CA HIS A 134 8.21 -6.58 -8.99
C HIS A 134 9.29 -5.51 -9.04
N SER A 135 10.50 -5.88 -8.68
CA SER A 135 11.65 -5.00 -8.80
C SER A 135 11.96 -4.74 -10.28
N LYS A 136 12.12 -3.46 -10.65
CA LYS A 136 12.56 -3.09 -12.02
C LYS A 136 14.05 -3.40 -12.23
N PHE A 137 14.83 -3.54 -11.16
CA PHE A 137 16.24 -3.89 -11.23
C PHE A 137 16.52 -5.27 -11.83
N ASP A 138 15.55 -6.20 -11.80
CA ASP A 138 15.67 -7.48 -12.52
C ASP A 138 15.77 -7.29 -14.05
N THR A 139 15.28 -6.16 -14.58
CA THR A 139 15.35 -5.81 -16.01
C THR A 139 16.31 -4.67 -16.35
N GLU A 140 16.56 -3.75 -15.41
CA GLU A 140 17.31 -2.51 -15.67
C GLU A 140 18.82 -2.66 -15.47
N ILE A 141 19.25 -3.57 -14.59
CA ILE A 141 20.66 -3.74 -14.27
C ILE A 141 21.07 -5.21 -14.27
N LYS A 142 22.38 -5.44 -14.45
CA LYS A 142 22.97 -6.75 -14.18
C LYS A 142 23.10 -6.91 -12.66
N VAL A 143 22.14 -7.62 -12.06
CA VAL A 143 22.16 -7.94 -10.62
C VAL A 143 23.39 -8.80 -10.31
N LEU A 144 24.23 -8.36 -9.37
CA LEU A 144 25.40 -9.11 -8.95
C LEU A 144 24.98 -10.31 -8.09
N PRO A 145 25.69 -11.44 -8.15
CA PRO A 145 25.45 -12.55 -7.25
C PRO A 145 25.76 -12.16 -5.81
N LEU A 146 24.95 -12.66 -4.88
CA LEU A 146 25.19 -12.57 -3.44
C LEU A 146 25.61 -13.95 -2.93
N GLY A 147 26.94 -14.16 -2.86
CA GLY A 147 27.51 -15.49 -2.73
C GLY A 147 26.99 -16.45 -3.80
N ASN A 148 26.76 -17.71 -3.41
CA ASN A 148 26.11 -18.73 -4.24
C ASN A 148 24.58 -18.85 -4.03
N THR A 149 23.95 -17.85 -3.42
CA THR A 149 22.49 -17.81 -3.23
C THR A 149 21.78 -17.43 -4.54
N ASN A 150 20.44 -17.41 -4.53
CA ASN A 150 19.62 -16.88 -5.62
C ASN A 150 19.13 -15.44 -5.36
N MET A 151 19.66 -14.77 -4.32
CA MET A 151 19.40 -13.35 -4.04
C MET A 151 20.37 -12.45 -4.82
N GLY A 152 19.97 -11.20 -5.01
CA GLY A 152 20.79 -10.19 -5.66
C GLY A 152 21.60 -9.36 -4.67
N LYS A 153 22.87 -9.11 -4.98
CA LYS A 153 23.70 -8.06 -4.37
C LYS A 153 23.52 -6.77 -5.15
N LEU A 154 22.48 -6.01 -4.83
CA LEU A 154 22.19 -4.73 -5.48
C LEU A 154 22.98 -3.59 -4.84
N PRO A 155 23.41 -2.58 -5.62
CA PRO A 155 24.00 -1.36 -5.08
C PRO A 155 23.06 -0.65 -4.10
N LEU A 156 23.61 -0.03 -3.06
CA LEU A 156 22.86 0.72 -2.05
C LEU A 156 23.41 2.14 -1.88
N ARG A 157 22.51 3.10 -1.73
CA ARG A 157 22.81 4.49 -1.36
C ARG A 157 22.90 4.61 0.16
N THR A 158 24.01 4.18 0.72
CA THR A 158 24.17 4.09 2.18
C THR A 158 25.56 4.55 2.64
N ASN A 159 25.61 5.05 3.88
CA ASN A 159 26.84 5.32 4.62
C ASN A 159 27.20 4.18 5.58
N PHE A 160 26.34 3.17 5.75
CA PHE A 160 26.63 2.01 6.58
C PHE A 160 27.67 1.12 5.91
N LYS A 161 28.61 0.59 6.69
CA LYS A 161 29.64 -0.33 6.20
C LYS A 161 29.03 -1.66 5.80
N GLY A 162 29.47 -2.21 4.68
CA GLY A 162 29.08 -3.55 4.23
C GLY A 162 29.46 -3.82 2.77
N PRO A 163 29.11 -4.99 2.24
CA PRO A 163 29.57 -5.47 0.93
C PRO A 163 28.76 -4.94 -0.26
N ALA A 164 27.68 -4.17 -0.04
CA ALA A 164 26.89 -3.60 -1.13
C ALA A 164 27.73 -2.61 -1.96
N PRO A 165 27.68 -2.68 -3.31
CA PRO A 165 28.26 -1.64 -4.15
C PRO A 165 27.61 -0.29 -3.84
N HIS A 166 28.39 0.79 -3.96
CA HIS A 166 27.85 2.12 -3.74
C HIS A 166 27.07 2.62 -4.95
N THR A 167 25.97 3.34 -4.72
CA THR A 167 25.24 4.09 -5.76
C THR A 167 24.75 5.42 -5.19
N SER A 168 24.59 6.42 -6.05
CA SER A 168 23.95 7.70 -5.74
C SER A 168 22.52 7.80 -6.30
N GLN A 169 22.07 6.79 -7.04
CA GLN A 169 20.72 6.71 -7.63
C GLN A 169 19.75 6.01 -6.67
N ASP A 170 18.46 5.95 -7.07
CA ASP A 170 17.45 5.12 -6.40
C ASP A 170 17.91 3.66 -6.33
N ASP A 171 17.66 3.02 -5.20
CA ASP A 171 18.09 1.65 -4.94
C ASP A 171 16.93 0.71 -4.53
N ILE A 172 17.26 -0.54 -4.25
CA ILE A 172 16.28 -1.58 -3.89
C ILE A 172 15.53 -1.28 -2.57
N ILE A 173 16.09 -0.44 -1.69
CA ILE A 173 15.42 -0.04 -0.45
C ILE A 173 14.33 0.99 -0.77
N ASP A 174 14.59 1.92 -1.69
CA ASP A 174 13.60 2.88 -2.17
C ASP A 174 12.42 2.14 -2.83
N GLU A 175 12.69 1.12 -3.65
CA GLU A 175 11.66 0.23 -4.21
C GLU A 175 10.89 -0.54 -3.13
N ALA A 176 11.59 -1.16 -2.18
CA ALA A 176 10.94 -1.94 -1.13
C ALA A 176 9.98 -1.06 -0.30
N LEU A 177 10.38 0.17 0.04
CA LEU A 177 9.53 1.12 0.76
C LEU A 177 8.34 1.59 -0.09
N ALA A 178 8.55 1.88 -1.38
CA ALA A 178 7.51 2.30 -2.30
C ALA A 178 6.48 1.19 -2.56
N TYR A 179 6.94 -0.06 -2.69
CA TYR A 179 6.12 -1.22 -3.02
C TYR A 179 5.62 -1.99 -1.80
N PHE A 180 6.06 -1.67 -0.59
CA PHE A 180 5.59 -2.32 0.64
C PHE A 180 4.06 -2.28 0.80
N LYS A 181 3.47 -1.08 0.77
CA LYS A 181 2.03 -0.89 1.02
C LYS A 181 1.13 -1.64 0.03
N PRO A 182 1.39 -1.62 -1.29
CA PRO A 182 0.61 -2.45 -2.20
C PRO A 182 0.98 -3.95 -2.07
N ASN A 183 2.24 -4.30 -1.86
CA ASN A 183 2.64 -5.72 -1.85
C ASN A 183 2.16 -6.51 -0.63
N ILE A 184 2.03 -5.87 0.53
CA ILE A 184 1.65 -6.53 1.80
C ILE A 184 0.28 -7.24 1.76
N PHE A 185 -0.56 -6.96 0.75
CA PHE A 185 -1.87 -7.58 0.57
C PHE A 185 -1.86 -8.86 -0.26
N PHE A 186 -0.78 -9.15 -1.00
CA PHE A 186 -0.71 -10.35 -1.83
C PHE A 186 -0.40 -11.60 -1.01
N ARG A 187 -1.18 -12.65 -1.25
CA ARG A 187 -0.96 -13.99 -0.68
C ARG A 187 0.03 -14.83 -1.48
N GLU A 188 0.22 -14.49 -2.75
CA GLU A 188 1.11 -15.16 -3.69
C GLU A 188 1.98 -14.13 -4.39
N PHE A 189 3.24 -14.47 -4.64
CA PHE A 189 4.17 -13.61 -5.36
C PHE A 189 5.02 -14.49 -6.30
N GLU A 190 4.94 -14.22 -7.60
CA GLU A 190 5.74 -14.91 -8.61
C GLU A 190 7.15 -14.30 -8.65
N ILE A 191 8.19 -15.08 -8.40
CA ILE A 191 9.55 -14.53 -8.35
C ILE A 191 10.13 -14.47 -9.77
N LYS A 192 10.37 -13.26 -10.29
CA LYS A 192 10.91 -13.07 -11.65
C LYS A 192 12.43 -13.13 -11.69
N GLY A 193 13.10 -12.73 -10.61
CA GLY A 193 14.55 -12.70 -10.59
C GLY A 193 15.17 -12.59 -9.20
N ALA A 194 16.43 -12.16 -9.18
CA ALA A 194 17.24 -12.08 -7.98
C ALA A 194 16.94 -10.79 -7.19
N ALA A 195 16.58 -9.70 -7.87
CA ALA A 195 16.20 -8.45 -7.23
C ALA A 195 14.86 -8.59 -6.51
N ASP A 196 13.88 -9.28 -7.11
CA ASP A 196 12.63 -9.66 -6.45
C ASP A 196 12.87 -10.37 -5.11
N ARG A 197 13.79 -11.35 -5.07
CA ARG A 197 14.11 -12.08 -3.82
C ARG A 197 14.69 -11.17 -2.74
N THR A 198 15.57 -10.24 -3.13
CA THR A 198 16.11 -9.24 -2.20
C THR A 198 15.01 -8.30 -1.72
N MET A 199 14.15 -7.80 -2.60
CA MET A 199 13.00 -6.96 -2.23
C MET A 199 12.02 -7.68 -1.30
N MET A 200 11.70 -8.95 -1.55
CA MET A 200 10.83 -9.75 -0.68
C MET A 200 11.37 -9.83 0.74
N TYR A 201 12.68 -10.05 0.91
CA TYR A 201 13.32 -10.02 2.23
C TYR A 201 13.12 -8.66 2.92
N LEU A 202 13.33 -7.56 2.19
CA LEU A 202 13.16 -6.20 2.71
C LEU A 202 11.70 -5.91 3.08
N ILE A 203 10.72 -6.38 2.30
CA ILE A 203 9.29 -6.26 2.62
C ILE A 203 8.96 -6.96 3.94
N PHE A 204 9.48 -8.17 4.17
CA PHE A 204 9.31 -8.84 5.46
C PHE A 204 9.97 -8.05 6.59
N TYR A 205 11.18 -7.52 6.35
CA TYR A 205 11.89 -6.74 7.35
C TYR A 205 11.16 -5.43 7.71
N ILE A 206 10.54 -4.75 6.75
CA ILE A 206 9.68 -3.56 7.03
C ILE A 206 8.58 -3.92 8.02
N THR A 207 7.92 -5.08 7.88
CA THR A 207 6.90 -5.52 8.85
C THR A 207 7.48 -5.67 10.26
N GLU A 208 8.67 -6.24 10.41
CA GLU A 208 9.32 -6.38 11.72
C GLU A 208 9.75 -5.01 12.30
N CYS A 209 10.23 -4.09 11.47
CA CYS A 209 10.48 -2.72 11.90
C CYS A 209 9.19 -2.05 12.41
N LEU A 210 8.09 -2.14 11.66
CA LEU A 210 6.81 -1.55 12.06
C LEU A 210 6.27 -2.14 13.37
N ARG A 211 6.49 -3.44 13.62
CA ARG A 211 6.18 -4.08 14.92
C ARG A 211 6.99 -3.47 16.05
N LYS A 212 8.30 -3.27 15.84
CA LYS A 212 9.17 -2.66 16.84
C LYS A 212 8.75 -1.22 17.14
N LEU A 213 8.45 -0.44 16.09
CA LEU A 213 8.03 0.96 16.19
C LEU A 213 6.70 1.17 16.92
N GLN A 214 5.83 0.16 17.08
CA GLN A 214 4.56 0.31 17.82
C GLN A 214 4.75 0.80 19.25
N LYS A 215 5.92 0.52 19.85
CA LYS A 215 6.26 0.89 21.23
C LYS A 215 7.14 2.15 21.32
N SER A 216 7.63 2.66 20.20
CA SER A 216 8.56 3.79 20.18
C SER A 216 7.78 5.11 20.34
N PRO A 217 8.10 5.95 21.34
CA PRO A 217 7.35 7.17 21.61
C PRO A 217 7.65 8.33 20.65
N ASN A 218 8.84 8.34 20.04
CA ASN A 218 9.33 9.39 19.15
C ASN A 218 10.38 8.84 18.16
N LYS A 219 10.80 9.68 17.21
CA LYS A 219 11.74 9.29 16.14
C LYS A 219 13.09 8.84 16.67
N ILE A 220 13.63 9.52 17.69
CA ILE A 220 14.94 9.18 18.28
C ILE A 220 14.91 7.77 18.89
N ALA A 221 13.86 7.47 19.66
CA ALA A 221 13.65 6.13 20.21
C ALA A 221 13.48 5.09 19.08
N GLY A 222 12.68 5.40 18.06
CA GLY A 222 12.49 4.53 16.90
C GLY A 222 13.79 4.24 16.14
N GLN A 223 14.62 5.25 15.91
CA GLN A 223 15.94 5.09 15.28
C GLN A 223 16.85 4.18 16.10
N LYS A 224 16.87 4.34 17.43
CA LYS A 224 17.64 3.46 18.32
C LYS A 224 17.12 2.02 18.29
N ASP A 225 15.80 1.84 18.33
CA ASP A 225 15.16 0.53 18.31
C ASP A 225 15.43 -0.22 16.99
N LEU A 226 15.34 0.48 15.85
CA LEU A 226 15.61 -0.10 14.53
C LEU A 226 17.10 -0.33 14.28
N ALA A 227 17.98 0.53 14.79
CA ALA A 227 19.43 0.32 14.74
C ALA A 227 19.83 -0.96 15.52
N ALA A 228 19.22 -1.21 16.67
CA ALA A 228 19.42 -2.44 17.43
C ALA A 228 18.83 -3.66 16.70
N LEU A 229 17.62 -3.53 16.15
CA LEU A 229 16.95 -4.60 15.40
C LEU A 229 17.77 -5.08 14.20
N ALA A 230 18.36 -4.15 13.44
CA ALA A 230 19.14 -4.47 12.24
C ALA A 230 20.33 -5.40 12.51
N LEU A 231 20.87 -5.36 13.73
CA LEU A 231 21.99 -6.18 14.20
C LEU A 231 21.56 -7.51 14.83
N SER A 232 20.27 -7.76 15.01
CA SER A 232 19.77 -8.94 15.71
C SER A 232 20.11 -10.24 14.98
N HIS A 233 20.78 -11.16 15.69
CA HIS A 233 21.08 -12.52 15.20
C HIS A 233 19.83 -13.41 15.10
N LEU A 234 18.70 -12.98 15.66
CA LEU A 234 17.42 -13.70 15.57
C LEU A 234 16.74 -13.51 14.22
N LEU A 235 17.23 -12.61 13.37
CA LEU A 235 16.73 -12.40 12.02
C LEU A 235 17.29 -13.49 11.10
N PRO A 236 16.44 -14.40 10.60
CA PRO A 236 16.92 -15.56 9.89
C PRO A 236 17.32 -15.22 8.45
N ILE A 237 18.19 -16.06 7.90
CA ILE A 237 18.60 -16.05 6.48
C ILE A 237 18.14 -17.35 5.78
N PRO A 238 18.07 -17.38 4.44
CA PRO A 238 17.84 -18.61 3.68
C PRO A 238 18.68 -19.79 4.17
N GLY A 239 18.05 -20.93 4.42
CA GLY A 239 18.66 -22.15 4.94
C GLY A 239 18.42 -22.38 6.44
N GLU A 240 18.10 -21.33 7.20
CA GLU A 240 17.82 -21.47 8.62
C GLU A 240 16.37 -21.89 8.88
N ASN A 241 16.13 -22.68 9.93
CA ASN A 241 14.79 -23.17 10.30
C ASN A 241 13.77 -22.03 10.51
N GLY A 242 14.22 -20.83 10.90
CA GLY A 242 13.35 -19.68 11.10
C GLY A 242 12.92 -18.95 9.82
N PHE A 243 13.56 -19.23 8.68
CA PHE A 243 13.32 -18.47 7.45
C PHE A 243 12.05 -18.94 6.71
N PRO A 244 11.09 -18.04 6.41
CA PRO A 244 9.73 -18.42 5.97
C PRO A 244 9.63 -18.96 4.53
N LEU A 245 10.68 -18.81 3.71
CA LEU A 245 10.66 -19.08 2.27
C LEU A 245 11.82 -20.00 1.83
N ASN A 246 12.25 -20.94 2.66
CA ASN A 246 13.34 -21.87 2.33
C ASN A 246 13.11 -22.68 1.03
N SER A 247 11.86 -22.91 0.61
CA SER A 247 11.57 -23.60 -0.66
C SER A 247 11.84 -22.74 -1.90
N MET A 248 11.90 -21.41 -1.77
CA MET A 248 12.03 -20.47 -2.89
C MET A 248 13.42 -19.78 -2.90
N PHE A 249 14.17 -19.91 -1.81
CA PHE A 249 15.48 -19.30 -1.60
C PHE A 249 16.56 -20.37 -1.46
N LYS A 250 17.70 -20.14 -2.09
CA LYS A 250 18.85 -21.04 -2.00
C LYS A 250 19.71 -20.67 -0.79
N ALA A 251 19.92 -21.62 0.10
CA ALA A 251 20.81 -21.48 1.25
C ALA A 251 22.27 -21.23 0.81
N PRO A 252 23.05 -20.43 1.58
CA PRO A 252 24.50 -20.33 1.35
C PRO A 252 25.15 -21.70 1.54
N GLN A 253 26.06 -22.10 0.64
CA GLN A 253 26.68 -23.44 0.70
C GLN A 253 28.05 -23.46 1.42
N SER A 254 28.66 -22.30 1.63
CA SER A 254 29.92 -22.16 2.35
C SER A 254 29.82 -21.11 3.44
N LYS A 255 30.76 -21.15 4.39
CA LYS A 255 30.83 -20.14 5.47
C LYS A 255 31.05 -18.73 4.91
N ALA A 256 31.86 -18.61 3.86
CA ALA A 256 32.11 -17.34 3.20
C ALA A 256 30.83 -16.76 2.56
N ASP A 257 30.02 -17.60 1.90
CA ASP A 257 28.73 -17.17 1.33
C ASP A 257 27.75 -16.74 2.41
N GLU A 258 27.73 -17.45 3.55
CA GLU A 258 26.89 -17.11 4.69
C GLU A 258 27.28 -15.74 5.28
N ASP A 259 28.58 -15.50 5.46
CA ASP A 259 29.09 -14.26 6.03
C ASP A 259 28.86 -13.08 5.07
N GLU A 260 29.02 -13.27 3.76
CA GLU A 260 28.69 -12.25 2.75
C GLU A 260 27.20 -11.92 2.76
N LEU A 261 26.33 -12.94 2.77
CA LEU A 261 24.88 -12.78 2.83
C LEU A 261 24.45 -12.02 4.10
N ARG A 262 24.96 -12.41 5.26
CA ARG A 262 24.64 -11.73 6.52
C ARG A 262 25.11 -10.29 6.52
N ALA A 263 26.33 -10.03 6.06
CA ALA A 263 26.88 -8.68 6.00
C ALA A 263 26.07 -7.78 5.05
N TYR A 264 25.69 -8.28 3.88
CA TYR A 264 24.84 -7.55 2.93
C TYR A 264 23.46 -7.24 3.51
N LEU A 265 22.78 -8.24 4.07
CA LEU A 265 21.46 -8.05 4.65
C LEU A 265 21.50 -7.15 5.89
N GLN A 266 22.54 -7.23 6.72
CA GLN A 266 22.73 -6.32 7.86
C GLN A 266 22.86 -4.87 7.40
N GLN A 267 23.71 -4.61 6.40
CA GLN A 267 23.87 -3.27 5.83
C GLN A 267 22.54 -2.75 5.26
N ALA A 268 21.81 -3.57 4.50
CA ALA A 268 20.51 -3.21 3.95
C ALA A 268 19.47 -2.93 5.04
N ARG A 269 19.46 -3.73 6.13
CA ARG A 269 18.56 -3.54 7.28
C ARG A 269 18.83 -2.24 8.03
N GLN A 270 20.09 -1.86 8.20
CA GLN A 270 20.47 -0.60 8.86
C GLN A 270 19.97 0.60 8.05
N GLU A 271 20.26 0.62 6.75
CA GLU A 271 19.84 1.69 5.85
C GLU A 271 18.30 1.76 5.75
N LEU A 272 17.63 0.62 5.59
CA LEU A 272 16.17 0.56 5.52
C LEU A 272 15.53 1.07 6.80
N GLY A 273 16.03 0.67 7.97
CA GLY A 273 15.52 1.15 9.26
C GLY A 273 15.65 2.67 9.40
N ALA A 274 16.79 3.23 9.00
CA ALA A 274 17.01 4.67 9.00
C ALA A 274 16.01 5.41 8.09
N ARG A 275 15.87 4.98 6.84
CA ARG A 275 14.92 5.58 5.87
C ARG A 275 13.46 5.40 6.28
N LEU A 276 13.10 4.25 6.85
CA LEU A 276 11.75 4.00 7.35
C LEU A 276 11.38 4.98 8.47
N CYS A 277 12.32 5.29 9.38
CA CYS A 277 12.09 6.28 10.43
C CYS A 277 11.80 7.68 9.86
N GLU A 278 12.40 8.06 8.74
CA GLU A 278 12.12 9.35 8.09
C GLU A 278 10.67 9.46 7.61
N VAL A 279 10.10 8.36 7.07
CA VAL A 279 8.73 8.35 6.54
C VAL A 279 7.67 7.93 7.56
N ALA A 280 8.06 7.21 8.61
CA ALA A 280 7.16 6.75 9.67
C ALA A 280 6.91 7.81 10.75
N PHE A 281 7.84 8.77 10.94
CA PHE A 281 7.72 9.86 11.91
C PHE A 281 7.68 11.21 11.19
N PRO A 282 6.51 11.62 10.64
CA PRO A 282 6.37 12.94 10.04
C PRO A 282 6.65 14.06 11.06
N GLU A 283 6.24 13.85 12.31
CA GLU A 283 6.55 14.72 13.45
C GLU A 283 7.58 14.01 14.36
N PRO A 284 8.85 14.47 14.44
CA PRO A 284 9.91 13.74 15.13
C PRO A 284 9.70 13.50 16.63
N GLN A 285 8.91 14.37 17.29
CA GLN A 285 8.62 14.28 18.73
C GLN A 285 7.38 13.45 19.05
N GLU A 286 6.63 13.02 18.04
CA GLU A 286 5.40 12.25 18.20
C GLU A 286 5.58 10.77 17.91
N ARG A 287 4.54 9.99 18.20
CA ARG A 287 4.47 8.57 17.86
C ARG A 287 4.48 8.34 16.34
N PRO A 288 4.89 7.15 15.88
CA PRO A 288 4.89 6.85 14.45
C PRO A 288 3.49 6.93 13.85
N SER A 289 3.42 7.37 12.61
CA SER A 289 2.20 7.58 11.85
C SER A 289 1.32 6.33 11.81
N LYS A 290 0.02 6.52 12.13
CA LYS A 290 -0.99 5.46 12.05
C LYS A 290 -1.08 4.83 10.66
N TRP A 291 -0.73 5.58 9.60
CA TRP A 291 -0.73 5.15 8.20
C TRP A 291 0.42 4.20 7.84
N TRP A 292 1.37 4.02 8.75
CA TRP A 292 2.41 2.99 8.69
C TRP A 292 2.12 1.89 9.71
N LEU A 293 1.75 2.26 10.94
CA LEU A 293 1.49 1.28 12.01
C LEU A 293 0.30 0.35 11.74
N CYS A 294 -0.67 0.74 10.91
CA CYS A 294 -1.78 -0.13 10.52
C CYS A 294 -1.33 -1.41 9.78
N PHE A 295 -0.11 -1.43 9.24
CA PHE A 295 0.47 -2.59 8.56
C PHE A 295 1.29 -3.51 9.48
N ALA A 296 1.58 -3.12 10.74
CA ALA A 296 2.45 -3.88 11.65
C ALA A 296 1.94 -5.30 11.98
N ARG A 297 0.63 -5.56 11.80
CA ARG A 297 0.03 -6.88 12.01
C ARG A 297 -0.22 -7.65 10.71
N ARG A 298 -0.09 -7.00 9.55
CA ARG A 298 -0.26 -7.64 8.23
C ARG A 298 0.94 -8.53 7.92
N ARG A 299 0.76 -9.48 7.00
CA ARG A 299 1.75 -10.49 6.64
C ARG A 299 1.75 -10.65 5.13
N PHE A 300 2.89 -10.34 4.51
CA PHE A 300 3.09 -10.56 3.09
C PHE A 300 3.11 -12.08 2.82
N MET A 301 2.37 -12.56 1.82
CA MET A 301 2.22 -14.00 1.54
C MET A 301 1.77 -14.84 2.75
N ASP A 302 1.01 -14.22 3.67
CA ASP A 302 0.61 -14.81 4.96
C ASP A 302 1.80 -15.26 5.84
N LYS A 303 3.00 -14.76 5.57
CA LYS A 303 4.27 -15.08 6.25
C LYS A 303 4.87 -13.85 6.94
N GLY A 304 5.72 -14.09 7.93
CA GLY A 304 6.55 -13.08 8.59
C GLY A 304 8.01 -13.48 8.51
N LEU A 305 8.94 -12.52 8.69
CA LEU A 305 10.38 -12.82 8.63
C LEU A 305 10.79 -13.83 9.69
N VAL A 306 10.11 -13.78 10.83
CA VAL A 306 10.26 -14.72 11.95
C VAL A 306 8.96 -15.46 12.22
N GLY A 307 9.09 -16.62 12.88
CA GLY A 307 7.96 -17.45 13.32
C GLY A 307 6.96 -16.68 14.21
N GLN A 308 5.72 -17.16 14.25
CA GLN A 308 4.72 -16.58 15.16
C GLN A 308 5.18 -16.70 16.62
N GLY A 309 5.09 -15.61 17.37
CA GLY A 309 5.46 -15.57 18.79
C GLY A 309 6.92 -15.22 19.07
N VAL A 310 7.79 -15.16 18.05
CA VAL A 310 9.17 -14.67 18.22
C VAL A 310 9.13 -13.15 18.43
N VAL A 311 9.72 -12.70 19.55
CA VAL A 311 9.86 -11.27 19.87
C VAL A 311 11.29 -10.85 19.55
N LEU A 312 11.41 -9.86 18.66
CA LEU A 312 12.67 -9.23 18.23
C LEU A 312 12.93 -7.92 18.99
#